data_AF-A0A1I8JGU1-F1
#
_entry.id   AF-A0A1I8JGU1-F1
#
_cell.length_a   1.000
_cell.length_b   1.000
_cell.length_c   1.000
_cell.angle_alpha   90.00
_cell.angle_beta   90.00
_cell.angle_gamma   90.00
#
_symmetry.space_group_name_H-M   'P 1'
#
loop_
_entity.id
_entity.type
_entity.pdbx_description
1 polymer ?
#
loop_
_entity_poly.entity_id
_entity_poly.type
_entity_poly.pdbx_seq_one_letter_code
_entity_poly.pdbx_strand_id
1 'polypeptide(L)'
;MRVALLLLVLGASMLTAEAISCYTCFLCSETFKSSEVSTSTGCTYCGKSKALSVISRQCLSVCTQATDSDGNGQHCCQGDLCNSGERLRGLSWLLLLLPAASLAAISCRQ
;
A
#
# COMPACT_ATOMS: atom_id res chain seq x y z
N MET A 1 -20.19 13.31 31.06
CA MET A 1 -18.93 12.55 31.27
C MET A 1 -18.77 11.34 30.35
N ARG A 2 -19.84 10.66 29.89
CA ARG A 2 -19.72 9.48 28.99
C ARG A 2 -19.19 9.81 27.59
N VAL A 3 -19.50 10.99 27.06
CA VAL A 3 -19.06 11.45 25.73
C VAL A 3 -17.56 11.74 25.66
N ALA A 4 -16.98 12.29 26.73
CA ALA A 4 -15.54 12.57 26.80
C ALA A 4 -14.70 11.29 26.82
N LEU A 5 -15.20 10.22 27.47
CA LEU A 5 -14.58 8.90 27.48
C LEU A 5 -14.63 8.24 26.09
N LEU A 6 -15.71 8.40 25.33
CA LEU A 6 -15.82 7.90 23.95
C LEU A 6 -14.83 8.59 23.01
N LEU A 7 -14.65 9.92 23.13
CA LEU A 7 -13.69 10.68 22.31
C LEU A 7 -12.23 10.28 22.60
N LEU A 8 -11.89 9.94 23.84
CA LEU A 8 -10.56 9.44 24.22
C LEU A 8 -10.26 8.05 23.63
N VAL A 9 -11.25 7.17 23.56
CA VAL A 9 -11.10 5.82 22.98
C VAL A 9 -10.97 5.87 21.45
N LEU A 10 -11.69 6.78 20.78
CA LEU A 10 -11.52 7.03 19.34
C LEU A 10 -10.18 7.71 19.00
N GLY A 11 -9.64 8.55 19.88
CA GLY A 11 -8.32 9.18 19.68
C GLY A 11 -7.15 8.20 19.79
N ALA A 12 -7.27 7.17 20.65
CA ALA A 12 -6.24 6.16 20.86
C ALA A 12 -6.13 5.13 19.71
N SER A 13 -7.16 5.02 18.86
CA SER A 13 -7.22 4.04 17.78
C SER A 13 -6.60 4.52 16.45
N MET A 14 -6.09 5.76 16.41
CA MET A 14 -5.59 6.39 15.17
C MET A 14 -4.07 6.29 14.97
N LEU A 15 -3.33 5.58 15.85
CA LEU A 15 -1.86 5.58 15.84
C LEU A 15 -1.20 4.21 15.72
N THR A 16 -1.91 3.18 15.25
CA THR A 16 -1.23 1.96 14.80
C THR A 16 -0.87 2.13 13.34
N ALA A 17 0.35 2.61 13.07
CA ALA A 17 0.98 2.35 11.79
C ALA A 17 1.15 0.84 11.71
N GLU A 18 0.18 0.14 11.11
CA GLU A 18 0.25 -1.28 10.83
C GLU A 18 1.56 -1.54 10.08
N ALA A 19 2.49 -2.22 10.74
CA ALA A 19 3.75 -2.58 10.15
C ALA A 19 3.48 -3.60 9.03
N ILE A 20 3.84 -3.24 7.79
CA ILE A 20 3.56 -4.07 6.62
C ILE A 20 4.71 -5.03 6.33
N SER A 21 4.41 -6.11 5.63
CA SER A 21 5.39 -7.04 5.07
C SER A 21 5.73 -6.66 3.64
N CYS A 22 6.99 -6.74 3.22
CA CYS A 22 7.44 -6.41 1.87
C CYS A 22 8.30 -7.53 1.28
N TYR A 23 8.26 -7.70 -0.04
CA TYR A 23 9.25 -8.52 -0.73
C TYR A 23 10.60 -7.81 -0.74
N THR A 24 11.67 -8.59 -0.59
CA THR A 24 13.05 -8.12 -0.64
C THR A 24 13.88 -8.96 -1.61
N CYS A 25 14.58 -8.30 -2.52
CA CYS A 25 15.56 -8.92 -3.41
C CYS A 25 16.54 -7.87 -3.95
N PHE A 26 17.74 -8.33 -4.28
CA PHE A 26 18.73 -7.54 -4.99
C PHE A 26 18.99 -8.20 -6.35
N LEU A 27 18.90 -7.42 -7.43
CA LEU A 27 19.08 -7.87 -8.81
C LEU A 27 18.20 -9.07 -9.21
N CYS A 28 16.91 -9.00 -8.87
CA CYS A 28 15.90 -9.97 -9.28
C CYS A 28 15.32 -9.62 -10.66
N SER A 29 14.67 -10.61 -11.28
CA SER A 29 14.00 -10.48 -12.57
C SER A 29 12.93 -9.38 -12.55
N GLU A 30 12.69 -8.75 -13.70
CA GLU A 30 11.61 -7.77 -13.85
C GLU A 30 10.23 -8.38 -13.55
N THR A 31 9.97 -9.52 -14.17
CA THR A 31 8.84 -10.37 -13.84
C THR A 31 9.03 -10.99 -12.46
N PHE A 32 8.02 -10.83 -11.62
CA PHE A 32 8.05 -11.36 -10.26
C PHE A 32 8.20 -12.89 -10.26
N LYS A 33 9.19 -13.38 -9.51
CA LYS A 33 9.41 -14.80 -9.26
C LYS A 33 9.56 -15.01 -7.76
N SER A 34 8.71 -15.86 -7.20
CA SER A 34 8.74 -16.18 -5.76
C SER A 34 10.06 -16.81 -5.32
N SER A 35 10.75 -17.51 -6.22
CA SER A 35 12.06 -18.13 -5.95
C SER A 35 13.22 -17.13 -5.79
N GLU A 36 13.04 -15.88 -6.23
CA GLU A 36 14.09 -14.85 -6.21
C GLU A 36 13.89 -13.82 -5.08
N VAL A 37 12.84 -13.97 -4.26
CA VAL A 37 12.46 -12.98 -3.25
C VAL A 37 12.41 -13.59 -1.86
N SER A 38 12.71 -12.78 -0.86
CA SER A 38 12.40 -13.04 0.55
C SER A 38 11.34 -12.05 1.05
N THR A 39 10.84 -12.26 2.26
CA THR A 39 9.88 -11.34 2.90
C THR A 39 10.54 -10.70 4.11
N SER A 40 10.39 -9.38 4.24
CA SER A 40 10.74 -8.62 5.45
C SER A 40 9.47 -8.05 6.07
N THR A 41 9.31 -8.21 7.37
CA THR A 41 8.20 -7.62 8.14
C THR A 41 8.68 -6.33 8.82
N GLY A 42 7.76 -5.57 9.43
CA GLY A 42 8.15 -4.35 10.15
C GLY A 42 8.33 -3.11 9.28
N CYS A 43 7.90 -3.15 8.02
CA CYS A 43 8.16 -2.07 7.06
C CYS A 43 7.14 -0.93 7.20
N THR A 44 7.56 0.28 6.83
CA THR A 44 6.65 1.43 6.68
C THR A 44 6.17 1.55 5.23
N TYR A 45 7.06 1.28 4.28
CA TYR A 45 6.80 1.28 2.84
C TYR A 45 7.49 0.09 2.18
N CYS A 46 6.89 -0.46 1.13
CA CYS A 46 7.55 -1.39 0.24
C CYS A 46 8.09 -0.67 -0.98
N GLY A 47 9.39 -0.79 -1.23
CA GLY A 47 10.08 -0.24 -2.39
C GLY A 47 10.27 -1.25 -3.51
N LYS A 48 10.19 -0.76 -4.75
CA LYS A 48 10.63 -1.44 -5.97
C LYS A 48 11.48 -0.46 -6.79
N SER A 49 12.74 -0.77 -7.00
CA SER A 49 13.65 0.01 -7.83
C SER A 49 13.88 -0.71 -9.15
N LYS A 50 13.82 0.01 -10.26
CA LYS A 50 14.14 -0.49 -11.60
C LYS A 50 15.34 0.27 -12.16
N ALA A 51 16.32 -0.46 -12.67
CA ALA A 51 17.40 0.09 -13.48
C ALA A 51 17.58 -0.82 -14.70
N LEU A 52 17.21 -0.34 -15.88
CA LEU A 52 17.12 -1.14 -17.10
C LEU A 52 16.18 -2.33 -16.87
N SER A 53 16.65 -3.57 -17.06
CA SER A 53 15.86 -4.79 -16.87
C SER A 53 16.05 -5.45 -15.50
N VAL A 54 16.66 -4.75 -14.55
CA VAL A 54 17.01 -5.29 -13.24
C VAL A 54 16.17 -4.63 -12.16
N ILE A 55 15.60 -5.45 -11.27
CA ILE A 55 14.76 -4.99 -10.16
C ILE A 55 15.46 -5.22 -8.82
N SER A 56 15.24 -4.29 -7.90
CA SER A 56 15.45 -4.51 -6.48
C SER A 56 14.15 -4.22 -5.72
N ARG A 57 13.84 -5.07 -4.74
CA ARG A 57 12.68 -4.91 -3.86
C ARG A 57 13.19 -4.76 -2.43
N GLN A 58 12.61 -3.86 -1.65
CA GLN A 58 13.17 -3.49 -0.36
C GLN A 58 12.12 -2.97 0.62
N CYS A 59 12.40 -3.16 1.91
CA CYS A 59 11.69 -2.59 3.03
C CYS A 59 12.24 -1.18 3.28
N LEU A 60 11.37 -0.16 3.31
CA LEU A 60 11.77 1.24 3.41
C LEU A 60 11.12 1.91 4.64
N SER A 61 11.91 2.71 5.35
CA SER A 61 11.43 3.61 6.40
C SER A 61 10.86 4.92 5.85
N VAL A 62 11.36 5.35 4.69
CA VAL A 62 10.93 6.55 3.97
C VAL A 62 10.81 6.19 2.49
N CYS A 63 9.76 6.68 1.82
CA CYS A 63 9.61 6.54 0.38
C CYS A 63 9.95 7.86 -0.34
N THR A 64 10.92 7.82 -1.25
CA THR A 64 11.14 8.88 -2.25
C THR A 64 10.90 8.29 -3.63
N GLN A 65 9.70 8.52 -4.17
CA GLN A 65 9.31 8.02 -5.48
C GLN A 65 9.83 8.92 -6.59
N ALA A 66 10.57 8.36 -7.54
CA ALA A 66 11.06 9.07 -8.73
C ALA A 66 11.27 8.06 -9.86
N THR A 67 10.71 8.33 -11.04
CA THR A 67 10.88 7.47 -12.22
C THR A 67 11.09 8.29 -13.48
N ASP A 68 11.90 7.79 -14.41
CA ASP A 68 12.04 8.35 -15.76
C ASP A 68 10.91 7.89 -16.70
N SER A 69 10.97 8.30 -17.97
CA SER A 69 9.99 7.94 -19.01
C SER A 69 9.97 6.44 -19.35
N ASP A 70 11.06 5.72 -19.10
CA ASP A 70 11.20 4.29 -19.35
C ASP A 70 10.79 3.45 -18.12
N GLY A 71 10.44 4.13 -17.02
CA GLY A 71 10.03 3.52 -15.76
C GLY A 71 11.21 3.07 -14.90
N ASN A 72 12.44 3.48 -15.20
CA ASN A 72 13.56 3.30 -14.28
C ASN A 72 13.41 4.27 -13.10
N GLY A 73 13.85 3.83 -11.93
CA GLY A 73 13.77 4.61 -10.69
C GLY A 73 13.07 3.86 -9.57
N GLN A 74 12.69 4.58 -8.53
CA GLN A 74 12.09 4.07 -7.30
C GLN A 74 10.57 4.25 -7.35
N HIS A 75 9.85 3.15 -7.19
CA HIS A 75 8.44 3.16 -6.85
C HIS A 75 8.25 2.65 -5.42
N CYS A 76 7.23 3.13 -4.71
CA CYS A 76 6.85 2.58 -3.41
C CYS A 76 5.34 2.50 -3.24
N CYS A 77 4.92 1.59 -2.37
CA CYS A 77 3.54 1.41 -1.97
C CYS A 77 3.45 1.13 -0.46
N GLN A 78 2.24 1.25 0.07
CA GLN A 78 1.89 0.83 1.43
C GLN A 78 0.84 -0.27 1.33
N GLY A 79 1.01 -1.33 2.12
CA GLY A 79 0.20 -2.54 2.10
C GLY A 79 1.05 -3.80 2.03
N ASP A 80 0.55 -4.88 2.60
CA ASP A 80 1.29 -6.16 2.63
C ASP A 80 1.63 -6.64 1.23
N LEU A 81 2.91 -6.93 1.02
CA LEU A 81 3.49 -7.55 -0.16
C LEU A 81 3.15 -6.79 -1.47
N CYS A 82 2.83 -5.49 -1.34
CA CYS A 82 2.34 -4.67 -2.45
C CYS A 82 3.40 -4.46 -3.53
N ASN A 83 4.69 -4.57 -3.18
CA ASN A 83 5.80 -4.49 -4.12
C ASN A 83 6.05 -5.80 -4.87
N SER A 84 5.02 -6.57 -5.25
CA SER A 84 5.13 -7.70 -6.20
C SER A 84 4.92 -7.25 -7.65
N GLY A 85 3.95 -6.37 -7.88
CA GLY A 85 3.46 -6.02 -9.21
C GLY A 85 4.48 -5.38 -10.15
N GLU A 86 4.18 -5.44 -11.45
CA GLU A 86 4.96 -4.82 -12.52
C GLU A 86 4.79 -3.30 -12.54
N ARG A 87 3.55 -2.84 -12.33
CA ARG A 87 3.16 -1.44 -12.12
C ARG A 87 2.15 -1.37 -11.00
N LEU A 88 2.51 -0.68 -9.94
CA LEU A 88 1.57 -0.18 -8.94
C LEU A 88 0.84 1.02 -9.56
N ARG A 89 -0.06 0.74 -10.52
CA ARG A 89 -1.08 1.72 -10.89
C ARG A 89 -1.89 1.96 -9.63
N GLY A 90 -1.80 3.18 -9.11
CA GLY A 90 -2.42 3.60 -7.85
C GLY A 90 -3.87 3.11 -7.78
N LEU A 91 -4.27 2.74 -6.56
CA LEU A 91 -5.55 2.19 -6.12
C LEU A 91 -6.77 3.07 -6.54
N SER A 92 -7.01 3.21 -7.84
CA SER A 92 -8.14 3.94 -8.41
C SER A 92 -9.41 3.10 -8.43
N TRP A 93 -9.31 1.80 -8.11
CA TRP A 93 -10.42 0.85 -8.25
C TRP A 93 -11.24 0.68 -6.96
N LEU A 94 -10.73 1.12 -5.80
CA LEU A 94 -11.45 1.07 -4.52
C LEU A 94 -12.41 2.27 -4.32
N LEU A 95 -12.25 3.35 -5.09
CA LEU A 95 -13.12 4.53 -5.01
C LEU A 95 -14.42 4.40 -5.83
N LEU A 96 -14.57 3.34 -6.63
CA LEU A 96 -15.76 3.11 -7.46
C LEU A 96 -16.88 2.31 -6.75
N LEU A 97 -16.67 1.85 -5.50
CA LEU A 97 -17.62 1.00 -4.77
C LEU A 97 -18.39 1.70 -3.62
N LEU A 98 -18.21 3.01 -3.42
CA LEU A 98 -18.97 3.80 -2.44
C LEU A 98 -19.49 5.06 -3.16
N PRO A 99 -20.77 5.16 -3.59
CA PRO A 99 -21.96 4.99 -2.73
C PRO A 99 -23.21 4.42 -3.45
N ALA A 100 -23.70 3.24 -3.05
CA ALA A 100 -25.04 2.74 -3.47
C ALA A 100 -25.99 2.47 -2.30
N ALA A 101 -25.64 2.87 -1.07
CA ALA A 101 -26.38 2.51 0.14
C ALA A 101 -27.25 3.63 0.75
N SER A 102 -27.42 4.79 0.11
CA SER A 102 -28.13 5.93 0.72
C SER A 102 -29.53 6.23 0.16
N LEU A 103 -30.12 5.41 -0.72
CA LEU A 103 -31.45 5.69 -1.30
C LEU A 103 -32.61 4.84 -0.75
N ALA A 104 -32.38 3.92 0.19
CA ALA A 104 -33.44 3.06 0.72
C ALA A 104 -34.14 3.57 2.00
N ALA A 105 -33.94 4.83 2.42
CA ALA A 105 -34.49 5.35 3.68
C ALA A 105 -35.69 6.33 3.54
N ILE A 106 -36.14 6.65 2.32
CA ILE A 106 -37.23 7.64 2.13
C ILE A 106 -38.55 6.99 1.67
N SER A 107 -38.56 5.74 1.21
CA SER A 107 -39.78 5.10 0.66
C SER A 107 -40.62 4.32 1.69
N CYS A 108 -40.48 4.62 2.99
CA CYS A 108 -41.40 4.13 4.03
C CYS A 108 -42.03 5.32 4.77
N ARG A 109 -42.60 6.26 4.04
CA ARG A 109 -43.63 7.18 4.54
C ARG A 109 -44.51 7.63 3.39
N GLN A 110 -45.52 6.82 3.08
CA GLN A 110 -46.85 7.28 2.68
C GLN A 110 -47.82 6.11 2.79
#